data_AF-A0A212PMB9-F1
#
_entry.id   AF-A0A212PMB9-F1
#
_cell.length_a   1.000
_cell.length_b   1.000
_cell.length_c   1.000
_cell.angle_alpha   90.00
_cell.angle_beta   90.00
_cell.angle_gamma   90.00
#
_symmetry.space_group_name_H-M   'P 1'
#
loop_
_entity.id
_entity.type
_entity.pdbx_description
1 polymer ?
#
loop_
_entity_poly.entity_id
_entity_poly.type
_entity_poly.pdbx_seq_one_letter_code
_entity_poly.pdbx_strand_id
1 'polypeptide(L)'
;MFYRSFVSISIFALCIASATGCATTRPAPPPSSDLSRQESSIEEKWGVKVLSLKQSAGGYMLDFRYRVLDPEKAKPLFDRKLKPYLVDEATGAVFAVPEPPKVGALRSTRPPQPERNYFVMFANPGGYVKKGNKVSVVIGDFRAENITVQ
;
A
#
# COMPACT_ATOMS: atom_id res chain seq x y z
N MET A 1 -66.43 -28.69 24.93
CA MET A 1 -67.81 -28.64 24.39
C MET A 1 -67.99 -27.27 23.76
N PHE A 2 -67.87 -27.15 22.43
CA PHE A 2 -68.98 -27.25 21.46
C PHE A 2 -69.90 -26.00 21.57
N TYR A 3 -70.22 -25.18 20.56
CA TYR A 3 -70.04 -25.21 19.10
C TYR A 3 -70.63 -23.90 18.49
N ARG A 4 -70.19 -23.48 17.29
CA ARG A 4 -70.96 -22.83 16.18
C ARG A 4 -71.18 -21.30 16.20
N SER A 5 -71.10 -20.55 15.10
CA SER A 5 -70.97 -20.91 13.67
C SER A 5 -70.80 -19.71 12.74
N PHE A 6 -70.16 -19.99 11.60
CA PHE A 6 -70.41 -19.54 10.21
C PHE A 6 -70.47 -18.03 9.87
N VAL A 7 -69.51 -17.58 9.05
CA VAL A 7 -69.81 -16.94 7.75
C VAL A 7 -68.79 -17.45 6.70
N SER A 8 -69.36 -17.92 5.58
CA SER A 8 -68.73 -18.35 4.34
C SER A 8 -68.52 -17.14 3.41
N ILE A 9 -67.57 -17.19 2.47
CA ILE A 9 -67.76 -16.87 1.03
C ILE A 9 -66.39 -16.66 0.32
N SER A 10 -66.09 -17.62 -0.56
CA SER A 10 -65.53 -17.57 -1.92
C SER A 10 -64.44 -16.57 -2.35
N ILE A 11 -63.25 -17.15 -2.61
CA ILE A 11 -62.46 -17.18 -3.88
C ILE A 11 -62.73 -16.06 -4.91
N PHE A 12 -61.68 -15.29 -5.25
CA PHE A 12 -61.39 -14.88 -6.63
C PHE A 12 -59.89 -14.63 -6.86
N ALA A 13 -59.46 -14.88 -8.08
CA ALA A 13 -58.09 -15.19 -8.48
C ALA A 13 -57.29 -13.99 -9.05
N LEU A 14 -55.96 -14.21 -9.14
CA LEU A 14 -55.07 -13.88 -10.28
C LEU A 14 -54.28 -12.53 -10.29
N CYS A 15 -53.06 -12.64 -10.85
CA CYS A 15 -52.09 -11.62 -11.35
C CYS A 15 -51.08 -11.05 -10.33
N ILE A 16 -49.87 -11.62 -10.22
CA ILE A 16 -48.63 -11.38 -11.00
C ILE A 16 -48.06 -9.95 -10.84
N ALA A 17 -46.92 -9.83 -10.14
CA ALA A 17 -45.76 -8.96 -10.45
C ALA A 17 -44.66 -9.24 -9.38
N SER A 18 -43.52 -9.85 -9.73
CA SER A 18 -42.24 -9.17 -10.04
C SER A 18 -41.75 -8.28 -8.88
N ALA A 19 -40.59 -8.44 -8.27
CA ALA A 19 -39.30 -8.78 -8.84
C ALA A 19 -38.35 -9.38 -7.80
N THR A 20 -37.60 -10.38 -8.25
CA THR A 20 -36.41 -10.94 -7.62
C THR A 20 -35.34 -9.86 -7.52
N GLY A 21 -35.21 -9.24 -6.34
CA GLY A 21 -34.06 -8.41 -6.00
C GLY A 21 -32.98 -9.24 -5.30
N CYS A 22 -32.25 -10.09 -6.04
CA CYS A 22 -30.97 -10.57 -5.54
C CYS A 22 -30.00 -9.38 -5.54
N ALA A 23 -29.93 -8.68 -4.42
CA ALA A 23 -28.83 -7.75 -4.17
C ALA A 23 -27.54 -8.58 -4.09
N THR A 24 -26.88 -8.77 -5.24
CA THR A 24 -25.49 -9.21 -5.29
C THR A 24 -24.66 -8.10 -4.66
N THR A 25 -24.51 -8.15 -3.34
CA THR A 25 -23.42 -7.50 -2.63
C THR A 25 -22.13 -8.07 -3.20
N ARG A 26 -21.54 -7.37 -4.18
CA ARG A 26 -20.23 -7.73 -4.73
C ARG A 26 -19.25 -7.65 -3.56
N PRO A 27 -18.60 -8.76 -3.16
CA PRO A 27 -17.58 -8.70 -2.13
C PRO A 27 -16.51 -7.72 -2.59
N ALA A 28 -16.23 -6.70 -1.78
CA ALA A 28 -15.10 -5.81 -2.04
C ALA A 28 -13.85 -6.69 -2.18
N PRO A 29 -13.04 -6.53 -3.24
CA PRO A 29 -11.82 -7.30 -3.37
C PRO A 29 -10.98 -7.08 -2.10
N PRO A 30 -10.37 -8.15 -1.54
CA PRO A 30 -9.57 -8.00 -0.35
C PRO A 30 -8.43 -7.00 -0.64
N PRO A 31 -8.05 -6.16 0.34
CA PRO A 31 -7.03 -5.12 0.18
C PRO A 31 -5.64 -5.66 -0.19
N SER A 32 -5.45 -6.97 -0.24
CA SER A 32 -4.24 -7.67 -0.66
C SER A 32 -4.02 -7.73 -2.17
N SER A 33 -5.06 -7.58 -2.99
CA SER A 33 -4.95 -7.75 -4.45
C SER A 33 -4.23 -6.59 -5.15
N ASP A 34 -4.43 -5.35 -4.68
CA ASP A 34 -3.78 -4.17 -5.28
C ASP A 34 -2.31 -4.06 -4.90
N LEU A 35 -1.97 -4.34 -3.63
CA LEU A 35 -0.58 -4.35 -3.17
C LEU A 35 0.25 -5.44 -3.84
N SER A 36 -0.30 -6.66 -3.97
CA SER A 36 0.39 -7.76 -4.67
C SER A 36 0.57 -7.49 -6.17
N ARG A 37 -0.39 -6.81 -6.82
CA ARG A 37 -0.25 -6.34 -8.20
C ARG A 37 0.84 -5.28 -8.32
N GLN A 38 0.89 -4.34 -7.39
CA GLN A 38 1.93 -3.32 -7.35
C GLN A 38 3.32 -3.94 -7.11
N GLU A 39 3.45 -4.85 -6.15
CA GLU A 39 4.70 -5.56 -5.87
C GLU A 39 5.20 -6.29 -7.12
N SER A 40 4.33 -7.05 -7.80
CA SER A 40 4.65 -7.69 -9.06
C SER A 40 5.10 -6.70 -10.14
N SER A 41 4.40 -5.56 -10.27
CA SER A 41 4.75 -4.51 -11.24
C SER A 41 6.10 -3.85 -10.93
N ILE A 42 6.40 -3.63 -9.65
CA ILE A 42 7.68 -3.09 -9.20
C ILE A 42 8.81 -4.09 -9.48
N GLU A 43 8.62 -5.37 -9.16
CA GLU A 43 9.59 -6.41 -9.42
C GLU A 43 9.88 -6.54 -10.92
N GLU A 44 8.85 -6.52 -11.77
CA GLU A 44 8.99 -6.64 -13.22
C GLU A 44 9.67 -5.41 -13.86
N LYS A 45 9.25 -4.19 -13.49
CA LYS A 45 9.73 -2.94 -14.10
C LYS A 45 11.08 -2.50 -13.57
N TRP A 46 11.29 -2.61 -12.25
CA TRP A 46 12.44 -2.02 -11.57
C TRP A 46 13.43 -3.06 -11.04
N GLY A 47 13.10 -4.35 -11.09
CA GLY A 47 14.00 -5.39 -10.61
C GLY A 47 14.26 -5.31 -9.12
N VAL A 48 13.32 -4.79 -8.33
CA VAL A 48 13.45 -4.69 -6.87
C VAL A 48 12.22 -5.24 -6.18
N LYS A 49 12.42 -5.83 -5.01
CA LYS A 49 11.34 -6.27 -4.12
C LYS A 49 11.32 -5.39 -2.88
N VAL A 50 10.18 -4.76 -2.59
CA VAL A 50 10.00 -4.03 -1.33
C VAL A 50 9.94 -5.04 -0.19
N LEU A 51 10.74 -4.83 0.87
CA LEU A 51 10.79 -5.73 2.02
C LEU A 51 10.01 -5.18 3.20
N SER A 52 10.25 -3.92 3.57
CA SER A 52 9.58 -3.30 4.71
C SER A 52 9.76 -1.79 4.72
N LEU A 53 8.80 -1.10 5.35
CA LEU A 53 8.93 0.28 5.76
C LEU A 53 8.55 0.37 7.24
N LYS A 54 9.52 0.72 8.08
CA LYS A 54 9.38 0.67 9.55
C LYS A 54 9.75 1.99 10.19
N GLN A 55 9.11 2.28 11.32
CA GLN A 55 9.64 3.32 12.21
C GLN A 55 10.96 2.86 12.84
N SER A 56 11.92 3.77 12.93
CA SER A 56 13.23 3.56 13.55
C SER A 56 13.63 4.80 14.35
N ALA A 57 14.78 4.75 15.04
CA ALA A 57 15.31 5.87 15.84
C ALA A 57 14.26 6.50 16.77
N GLY A 58 13.50 5.69 17.52
CA GLY A 58 12.44 6.17 18.42
C GLY A 58 11.24 6.81 17.71
N GLY A 59 11.05 6.54 16.41
CA GLY A 59 9.98 7.12 15.60
C GLY A 59 10.40 8.35 14.80
N TYR A 60 11.61 8.86 14.99
CA TYR A 60 12.12 10.04 14.27
C TYR A 60 12.65 9.74 12.87
N MET A 61 12.68 8.47 12.47
CA MET A 61 13.11 8.06 11.13
C MET A 61 12.25 6.91 10.61
N LEU A 62 12.19 6.79 9.28
CA LEU A 62 11.56 5.68 8.57
C LEU A 62 12.64 4.91 7.82
N ASP A 63 12.76 3.61 8.10
CA ASP A 63 13.69 2.68 7.44
C ASP A 63 12.93 1.94 6.32
N PHE A 64 13.19 2.34 5.07
CA PHE A 64 12.68 1.67 3.88
C PHE A 64 13.71 0.69 3.36
N ARG A 65 13.35 -0.59 3.32
CA ARG A 65 14.20 -1.68 2.84
C ARG A 65 13.64 -2.34 1.60
N TYR A 66 14.53 -2.64 0.68
CA TYR A 66 14.22 -3.35 -0.56
C TYR A 66 15.38 -4.28 -0.92
N ARG A 67 15.08 -5.32 -1.70
CA ARG A 67 16.07 -6.23 -2.29
C ARG A 67 16.19 -5.95 -3.78
N VAL A 68 17.39 -6.01 -4.32
CA VAL A 68 17.61 -6.02 -5.78
C VAL A 68 17.48 -7.46 -6.29
N LEU A 69 16.58 -7.68 -7.24
CA LEU A 69 16.41 -8.94 -7.98
C LEU A 69 17.16 -8.88 -9.32
N ASP A 70 17.06 -7.76 -10.03
CA ASP A 70 17.72 -7.52 -11.31
C ASP A 70 18.54 -6.21 -11.22
N PRO A 71 19.88 -6.30 -11.13
CA PRO A 71 20.75 -5.14 -11.04
C PRO A 71 20.65 -4.18 -12.22
N GLU A 72 20.42 -4.67 -13.43
CA GLU A 72 20.35 -3.84 -14.64
C GLU A 72 19.12 -2.92 -14.60
N LYS A 73 17.96 -3.48 -14.24
CA LYS A 73 16.72 -2.71 -14.05
C LYS A 73 16.79 -1.76 -12.85
N ALA A 74 17.51 -2.15 -11.80
CA ALA A 74 17.61 -1.36 -10.57
C ALA A 74 18.60 -0.19 -10.67
N LYS A 75 19.50 -0.15 -11.65
CA LYS A 75 20.52 0.90 -11.83
C LYS A 75 20.02 2.33 -11.62
N PRO A 76 18.87 2.77 -12.19
CA PRO A 76 18.39 4.14 -12.02
C PRO A 76 18.12 4.52 -10.57
N LEU A 77 17.70 3.60 -9.71
CA LEU A 77 17.41 3.86 -8.29
C LEU A 77 18.68 4.21 -7.49
N PHE A 78 19.87 3.93 -8.02
CA PHE A 78 21.16 4.19 -7.38
C PHE A 78 21.84 5.46 -7.90
N ASP A 79 21.21 6.21 -8.82
CA ASP A 79 21.73 7.51 -9.23
C ASP A 79 21.71 8.49 -8.03
N ARG A 80 22.89 9.04 -7.74
CA ARG A 80 23.13 9.99 -6.64
C ARG A 80 22.46 11.33 -6.88
N LYS A 81 22.09 11.66 -8.13
CA LYS A 81 21.38 12.89 -8.49
C LYS A 81 19.91 12.85 -8.08
N LEU A 82 19.31 11.66 -8.05
CA LEU A 82 17.93 11.49 -7.61
C LEU A 82 17.85 11.72 -6.11
N LYS A 83 16.86 12.49 -5.65
CA LYS A 83 16.60 12.75 -4.25
C LYS A 83 15.32 12.00 -3.82
N PRO A 84 15.44 10.81 -3.20
CA PRO A 84 14.28 10.10 -2.70
C PRO A 84 13.50 10.93 -1.70
N TYR A 85 12.19 10.77 -1.73
CA TYR A 85 11.31 11.29 -0.71
C TYR A 85 10.16 10.32 -0.46
N LEU A 86 9.55 10.49 0.71
CA LEU A 86 8.40 9.73 1.14
C LEU A 86 7.22 10.69 1.28
N VAL A 87 6.03 10.24 0.88
CA VAL A 87 4.78 10.99 0.98
C VAL A 87 3.84 10.25 1.91
N ASP A 88 3.29 10.93 2.91
CA ASP A 88 2.17 10.38 3.70
C ASP A 88 0.87 10.51 2.89
N GLU A 89 0.18 9.40 2.66
CA GLU A 89 -1.00 9.37 1.78
C GLU A 89 -2.18 10.16 2.37
N ALA A 90 -2.26 10.26 3.69
CA ALA A 90 -3.36 10.93 4.37
C ALA A 90 -3.24 12.46 4.29
N THR A 91 -2.02 12.99 4.43
CA THR A 91 -1.79 14.43 4.55
C THR A 91 -1.10 15.04 3.33
N GLY A 92 -0.48 14.23 2.47
CA GLY A 92 0.40 14.68 1.39
C GLY A 92 1.75 15.22 1.89
N ALA A 93 2.05 15.11 3.20
CA ALA A 93 3.30 15.59 3.77
C ALA A 93 4.49 14.84 3.16
N VAL A 94 5.56 15.57 2.86
CA VAL A 94 6.76 15.05 2.21
C VAL A 94 7.93 14.98 3.19
N PHE A 95 8.59 13.84 3.20
CA PHE A 95 9.70 13.52 4.10
C PHE A 95 10.94 13.19 3.28
N ALA A 96 12.01 13.95 3.48
CA ALA A 96 13.26 13.80 2.72
C ALA A 96 14.24 12.84 3.38
N VAL A 97 15.21 12.38 2.59
CA VAL A 97 16.40 11.68 3.09
C VAL A 97 17.33 12.68 3.77
N PRO A 98 17.68 12.50 5.06
CA PRO A 98 18.67 13.34 5.73
C PRO A 98 20.05 13.20 5.10
N GLU A 99 20.81 14.30 5.07
CA GLU A 99 22.19 14.35 4.58
C GLU A 99 23.10 15.03 5.61
N PRO A 100 23.46 14.35 6.72
CA PRO A 100 24.37 14.93 7.70
C PRO A 100 25.77 15.16 7.10
N PRO A 101 26.47 16.25 7.48
CA PRO A 101 27.71 16.68 6.80
C PRO A 101 28.84 15.63 6.73
N LYS A 102 28.91 14.72 7.70
CA LYS A 102 30.00 13.73 7.81
C LYS A 102 29.73 12.41 7.08
N VAL A 103 28.46 12.02 6.96
CA VAL A 103 28.08 10.68 6.45
C VAL A 103 27.32 10.75 5.12
N GLY A 104 26.90 11.95 4.70
CA GLY A 104 26.14 12.15 3.47
C GLY A 104 24.70 11.64 3.58
N ALA A 105 24.02 11.54 2.43
CA ALA A 105 22.64 11.07 2.36
C ALA A 105 22.51 9.65 2.96
N LEU A 106 21.54 9.48 3.87
CA LEU A 106 21.29 8.21 4.56
C LEU A 106 20.56 7.20 3.67
N ARG A 107 21.24 6.77 2.61
CA ARG A 107 20.76 5.78 1.65
C ARG A 107 21.93 4.98 1.07
N SER A 108 21.59 3.84 0.48
CA SER A 108 22.55 3.07 -0.29
C SER A 108 22.86 3.73 -1.63
N THR A 109 24.14 3.89 -1.95
CA THR A 109 24.64 4.54 -3.19
C THR A 109 25.66 3.71 -3.96
N ARG A 110 26.00 2.52 -3.45
CA ARG A 110 26.89 1.58 -4.16
C ARG A 110 26.13 0.95 -5.34
N PRO A 111 26.84 0.51 -6.39
CA PRO A 111 26.22 -0.22 -7.49
C PRO A 111 25.32 -1.37 -7.00
N PRO A 112 24.15 -1.59 -7.63
CA PRO A 112 23.26 -2.67 -7.27
C PRO A 112 23.93 -4.03 -7.49
N GLN A 113 23.74 -4.94 -6.54
CA GLN A 113 24.17 -6.33 -6.60
C GLN A 113 22.95 -7.23 -6.46
N PRO A 114 22.91 -8.37 -7.17
CA PRO A 114 21.76 -9.26 -7.13
C PRO A 114 21.60 -9.85 -5.73
N GLU A 115 20.34 -10.08 -5.34
CA GLU A 115 19.91 -10.65 -4.05
C GLU A 115 20.37 -9.89 -2.80
N ARG A 116 20.89 -8.67 -2.95
CA ARG A 116 21.34 -7.84 -1.83
C ARG A 116 20.21 -6.93 -1.33
N ASN A 117 20.13 -6.80 -0.01
CA ASN A 117 19.23 -5.87 0.65
C ASN A 117 19.87 -4.49 0.76
N TYR A 118 19.08 -3.46 0.47
CA TYR A 118 19.45 -2.06 0.50
C TYR A 118 18.46 -1.26 1.35
N PHE A 119 18.82 -0.02 1.65
CA PHE A 119 18.02 0.85 2.49
C PHE A 119 18.03 2.30 2.00
N VAL A 120 16.95 3.00 2.34
CA VAL A 120 16.81 4.46 2.34
C VAL A 120 16.19 4.87 3.68
N MET A 121 16.78 5.84 4.36
CA MET A 121 16.21 6.42 5.57
C MET A 121 15.57 7.77 5.30
N PHE A 122 14.35 7.97 5.76
CA PHE A 122 13.64 9.25 5.69
C PHE A 122 13.54 9.87 7.08
N ALA A 123 13.63 11.20 7.18
CA ALA A 123 13.31 11.91 8.41
C ALA A 123 11.83 11.78 8.75
N ASN A 124 11.50 11.69 10.02
CA ASN A 124 10.14 11.81 10.53
C ASN A 124 10.13 12.78 11.72
N PRO A 125 10.35 14.08 11.47
CA PRO A 125 10.43 15.08 12.54
C PRO A 125 9.11 15.07 13.32
N GLY A 126 9.17 15.17 14.65
CA GLY A 126 7.97 15.09 15.50
C GLY A 126 7.24 13.72 15.48
N GLY A 127 7.74 12.74 14.72
CA GLY A 127 7.16 11.42 14.59
C GLY A 127 5.78 11.43 13.93
N TYR A 128 5.51 12.32 12.96
CA TYR A 128 4.19 12.45 12.31
C TYR A 128 3.68 11.15 11.69
N VAL A 129 4.52 10.45 10.94
CA VAL A 129 4.17 9.14 10.36
C VAL A 129 4.23 8.09 11.46
N LYS A 130 3.11 7.39 11.71
CA LYS A 130 3.00 6.32 12.71
C LYS A 130 2.92 4.94 12.07
N LYS A 131 3.13 3.90 12.87
CA LYS A 131 2.79 2.52 12.48
C LYS A 131 1.32 2.45 12.06
N GLY A 132 1.04 1.80 10.94
CA GLY A 132 -0.29 1.69 10.34
C GLY A 132 -0.62 2.77 9.30
N ASN A 133 0.12 3.88 9.25
CA ASN A 133 -0.03 4.86 8.17
C ASN A 133 0.30 4.23 6.81
N LYS A 134 -0.32 4.76 5.76
CA LYS A 134 0.00 4.45 4.37
C LYS A 134 0.88 5.54 3.80
N VAL A 135 1.95 5.13 3.13
CA VAL A 135 2.93 6.05 2.56
C VAL A 135 3.34 5.61 1.15
N SER A 136 3.77 6.58 0.35
CA SER A 136 4.40 6.38 -0.96
C SER A 136 5.89 6.69 -0.88
N VAL A 137 6.74 5.85 -1.47
CA VAL A 137 8.16 6.16 -1.69
C VAL A 137 8.39 6.52 -3.15
N VAL A 138 9.10 7.63 -3.41
CA VAL A 138 9.42 8.11 -4.76
C VAL A 138 10.93 8.27 -4.93
N ILE A 139 11.48 7.74 -6.02
CA ILE A 139 12.89 7.84 -6.42
C ILE A 139 12.97 8.10 -7.93
N GLY A 140 13.00 9.37 -8.35
CA GLY A 140 12.84 9.69 -9.77
C GLY A 140 11.50 9.17 -10.27
N ASP A 141 11.51 8.32 -11.32
CA ASP A 141 10.30 7.71 -11.88
C ASP A 141 9.83 6.45 -11.13
N PHE A 142 10.64 5.94 -10.20
CA PHE A 142 10.24 4.84 -9.34
C PHE A 142 9.24 5.35 -8.30
N ARG A 143 8.08 4.69 -8.21
CA ARG A 143 7.06 4.94 -7.19
C ARG A 143 6.53 3.63 -6.62
N ALA A 144 6.52 3.52 -5.30
CA ALA A 144 5.90 2.43 -4.57
C ALA A 144 4.87 3.01 -3.60
N GLU A 145 3.59 2.76 -3.86
CA GLU A 145 2.47 3.45 -3.22
C GLU A 145 1.82 2.61 -2.13
N ASN A 146 1.03 3.26 -1.27
CA ASN A 146 0.14 2.60 -0.32
C ASN A 146 0.83 1.60 0.63
N ILE A 147 2.14 1.78 0.88
CA ILE A 147 2.93 0.92 1.76
C ILE A 147 2.50 1.19 3.20
N THR A 148 2.11 0.14 3.92
CA THR A 148 1.79 0.25 5.35
C THR A 148 3.06 0.30 6.19
N VAL A 149 3.18 1.32 7.04
CA VAL A 149 4.28 1.43 8.00
C VAL A 149 4.13 0.38 9.11
N GLN A 150 5.17 -0.41 9.35
CA GLN A 150 5.19 -1.50 10.34
C GLN A 150 5.84 -1.11 11.68
#